data_AF-A0A9Q0EF69-F1
#
_entry.id   AF-A0A9Q0EF69-F1
#
_cell.length_a   1.000
_cell.length_b   1.000
_cell.length_c   1.000
_cell.angle_alpha   90.00
_cell.angle_beta   90.00
_cell.angle_gamma   90.00
#
_symmetry.space_group_name_H-M   'P 1'
#
loop_
_entity.id
_entity.type
_entity.pdbx_description
1 polymer ?
#
loop_
_entity_poly.entity_id
_entity_poly.type
_entity_poly.pdbx_seq_one_letter_code
_entity_poly.pdbx_strand_id
1 'polypeptide(L)'
;MDAVPWLTVPLLLLLLLPLLLFTSSTFVFYFKKCFYVTWMMVLCLLAIPMCFLKSGGRDVENMRLISALIRHVKYFLGLRFEVSGSEHLLTEGPYVIISNHQSSLDVLGLMEILPERCTPIAKKELVYVGTMGISCWLGGVVFINRKKTSDAVSVMAEAAKTMLDNQIRLWVFPEGTRNQGGDLLPFKKGAFHLAVAAQVPIIPIVFSSYSNFYLRKEKQFNSGTIRLKILPKIDTKGLTSDDVSALMDKSFNLMRSPQNEHIALARKRHGYRLDNHEKNLNNSNVINPSLKMHKQRKTKQKNDDKTPEGAVPAYLLDREGQSRAKVLSNMIKQKRKEKAVPLPKVFKVIKSKSKRQKKAWKRIVTKVCFVGDGFTRKPPKYERFIRPMGGAGDLLTGF
;
A
#
# COMPACT_ATOMS: atom_id res chain seq x y z
N MET A 1 -11.28 55.44 17.76
CA MET A 1 -11.20 54.04 18.23
C MET A 1 -11.07 53.18 16.98
N ASP A 2 -9.84 52.97 16.52
CA ASP A 2 -9.59 52.23 15.29
C ASP A 2 -9.79 50.75 15.56
N ALA A 3 -10.91 50.21 15.06
CA ALA A 3 -11.22 48.80 15.15
C ALA A 3 -10.09 48.03 14.46
N VAL A 4 -9.39 47.27 15.29
CA VAL A 4 -8.14 46.58 15.01
C VAL A 4 -8.28 45.64 13.79
N PRO A 5 -7.72 45.99 12.61
CA PRO A 5 -7.90 45.21 11.37
C PRO A 5 -7.30 43.80 11.44
N TRP A 6 -6.38 43.54 12.37
CA TRP A 6 -5.77 42.22 12.55
C TRP A 6 -6.66 41.22 13.30
N LEU A 7 -7.73 41.68 13.98
CA LEU A 7 -8.71 40.79 14.64
C LEU A 7 -9.88 40.41 13.72
N THR A 8 -10.20 41.22 12.71
CA THR A 8 -11.34 40.97 11.82
C THR A 8 -11.09 39.81 10.86
N VAL A 9 -9.85 39.64 10.38
CA VAL A 9 -9.46 38.55 9.47
C VAL A 9 -9.56 37.17 10.16
N PRO A 10 -9.01 36.93 11.37
CA PRO A 10 -9.23 35.70 12.12
C PRO A 10 -10.72 35.42 12.42
N LEU A 11 -11.50 36.45 12.75
CA LEU A 11 -12.93 36.32 13.05
C LEU A 11 -13.74 35.90 11.80
N LEU A 12 -13.45 36.49 10.64
CA LEU A 12 -14.02 36.10 9.36
C LEU A 12 -13.63 34.67 8.96
N LEU A 13 -12.37 34.28 9.19
CA LEU A 13 -11.91 32.90 8.97
C LEU A 13 -12.60 31.90 9.90
N LEU A 14 -12.84 32.27 11.15
CA LEU A 14 -13.61 31.48 12.11
C LEU A 14 -15.07 31.30 11.69
N LEU A 15 -15.69 32.32 11.08
CA LEU A 15 -17.06 32.23 10.55
C LEU A 15 -17.15 31.45 9.23
N LEU A 16 -16.13 31.51 8.38
CA LEU A 16 -16.04 30.74 7.13
C LEU A 16 -15.83 29.24 7.37
N LEU A 17 -15.19 28.87 8.48
CA LEU A 17 -14.85 27.46 8.78
C LEU A 17 -16.09 26.57 8.95
N PRO A 18 -17.11 26.90 9.78
CA PRO A 18 -18.36 26.17 9.83
C PRO A 18 -19.03 26.07 8.46
N LEU A 19 -19.12 27.18 7.71
CA LEU A 19 -19.74 27.20 6.39
C LEU A 19 -19.06 26.21 5.44
N LEU A 20 -17.72 26.18 5.39
CA LEU A 20 -16.97 25.23 4.56
C LEU A 20 -17.14 23.77 5.02
N LEU A 21 -17.25 23.52 6.33
CA LEU A 21 -17.54 22.20 6.88
C LEU A 21 -18.95 21.70 6.53
N PHE A 22 -19.94 22.59 6.45
CA PHE A 22 -21.31 22.24 6.07
C PHE A 22 -21.52 22.13 4.56
N THR A 23 -20.81 22.92 3.75
CA THR A 23 -21.07 23.03 2.30
C THR A 23 -20.19 22.13 1.44
N SER A 24 -18.98 21.78 1.88
CA SER A 24 -17.99 21.10 1.02
C SER A 24 -17.48 19.78 1.61
N SER A 25 -17.90 18.67 1.00
CA SER A 25 -17.41 17.32 1.35
C SER A 25 -15.89 17.18 1.18
N THR A 26 -15.34 17.84 0.18
CA THR A 26 -13.89 17.85 -0.10
C THR A 26 -13.13 18.57 0.99
N PHE A 27 -13.64 19.71 1.48
CA PHE A 27 -13.02 20.43 2.59
C PHE A 27 -13.05 19.57 3.85
N VAL A 28 -14.20 19.01 4.21
CA VAL A 28 -14.35 18.09 5.35
C VAL A 28 -13.37 16.93 5.26
N PHE A 29 -13.20 16.31 4.09
CA PHE A 29 -12.25 15.23 3.89
C PHE A 29 -10.81 15.63 4.21
N TYR A 30 -10.33 16.74 3.65
CA TYR A 30 -8.96 17.20 3.90
C TYR A 30 -8.78 17.69 5.32
N PHE A 31 -9.77 18.38 5.89
CA PHE A 31 -9.76 18.82 7.28
C PHE A 31 -9.63 17.63 8.23
N LYS A 32 -10.55 16.65 8.16
CA LYS A 32 -10.51 15.43 8.98
C LYS A 32 -9.22 14.65 8.78
N LYS A 33 -8.72 14.55 7.54
CA LYS A 33 -7.48 13.84 7.25
C LYS A 33 -6.25 14.57 7.81
N CYS A 34 -6.19 15.89 7.69
CA CYS A 34 -5.12 16.72 8.24
C CYS A 34 -5.14 16.63 9.77
N PHE A 35 -6.31 16.85 10.36
CA PHE A 35 -6.53 16.67 11.80
C PHE A 35 -6.09 15.28 12.24
N TYR A 36 -6.55 14.21 11.59
CA TYR A 36 -6.17 12.83 11.91
C TYR A 36 -4.65 12.64 11.90
N VAL A 37 -3.96 13.04 10.82
CA VAL A 37 -2.51 12.85 10.72
C VAL A 37 -1.77 13.68 11.77
N THR A 38 -2.09 14.96 11.91
CA THR A 38 -1.42 15.84 12.87
C THR A 38 -1.65 15.39 14.31
N TRP A 39 -2.90 15.05 14.65
CA TRP A 39 -3.26 14.60 15.99
C TRP A 39 -2.59 13.25 16.34
N MET A 40 -2.53 12.31 15.39
CA MET A 40 -1.76 11.07 15.57
C MET A 40 -0.28 11.34 15.83
N MET A 41 0.34 12.31 15.12
CA MET A 41 1.73 12.67 15.32
C MET A 41 1.99 13.31 16.69
N VAL A 42 1.05 14.14 17.19
CA VAL A 42 1.10 14.73 18.55
C VAL A 42 0.97 13.64 19.61
N LEU A 43 -0.02 12.76 19.50
CA LEU A 43 -0.19 11.65 20.44
C LEU A 43 1.03 10.72 20.47
N CYS A 44 1.62 10.45 19.31
CA CYS A 44 2.87 9.68 19.22
C CYS A 44 4.05 10.44 19.86
N LEU A 45 4.13 11.77 19.69
CA LEU A 45 5.16 12.58 20.36
C LEU A 45 5.06 12.47 21.88
N LEU A 46 3.84 12.49 22.42
CA LEU A 46 3.58 12.32 23.86
C LEU A 46 3.85 10.87 24.32
N ALA A 47 3.55 9.87 23.48
CA ALA A 47 3.79 8.47 23.79
C ALA A 47 5.27 8.15 23.98
N ILE A 48 6.18 8.79 23.22
CA ILE A 48 7.62 8.51 23.26
C ILE A 48 8.20 8.58 24.68
N PRO A 49 8.15 9.71 25.42
CA PRO A 49 8.70 9.78 26.77
C PRO A 49 7.98 8.82 27.72
N MET A 50 6.66 8.63 27.58
CA MET A 50 5.91 7.70 28.43
C MET A 50 6.35 6.24 28.23
N CYS A 51 6.65 5.83 26.99
CA CYS A 51 7.22 4.50 26.70
C CYS A 51 8.59 4.32 27.36
N PHE A 52 9.45 5.33 27.30
CA PHE A 52 10.76 5.28 27.98
C PHE A 52 10.61 5.19 29.50
N LEU A 53 9.69 5.95 30.10
CA LEU A 53 9.43 5.89 31.55
C LEU A 53 8.82 4.56 31.99
N LYS A 54 7.98 3.94 31.15
CA LYS A 54 7.30 2.68 31.48
C LYS A 54 8.22 1.46 31.36
N SER A 55 8.96 1.34 30.24
CA SER A 55 9.68 0.11 29.90
C SER A 55 11.17 0.30 29.61
N GLY A 56 11.71 1.50 29.78
CA GLY A 56 13.13 1.80 29.51
C GLY A 56 13.50 1.80 28.02
N GLY A 57 12.55 1.64 27.09
CA GLY A 57 12.83 1.59 25.66
C GLY A 57 11.82 0.79 24.84
N ARG A 58 12.32 -0.05 23.92
CA ARG A 58 11.50 -0.85 23.01
C ARG A 58 10.89 -2.07 23.73
N ASP A 59 9.57 -2.10 23.83
CA ASP A 59 8.81 -3.19 24.42
C ASP A 59 7.41 -3.28 23.78
N VAL A 60 6.90 -4.49 23.57
CA VAL A 60 5.53 -4.72 23.10
C VAL A 60 4.50 -4.23 24.14
N GLU A 61 4.86 -4.19 25.42
CA GLU A 61 3.97 -3.68 26.47
C GLU A 61 3.63 -2.19 26.34
N ASN A 62 4.42 -1.44 25.59
CA ASN A 62 4.11 -0.06 25.24
C ASN A 62 2.89 0.04 24.32
N MET A 63 2.52 -1.03 23.61
CA MET A 63 1.33 -1.02 22.75
C MET A 63 0.03 -0.83 23.53
N ARG A 64 -0.06 -1.31 24.78
CA ARG A 64 -1.23 -1.03 25.64
C ARG A 64 -1.37 0.47 25.91
N LEU A 65 -0.26 1.14 26.24
CA LEU A 65 -0.23 2.59 26.45
C LEU A 65 -0.57 3.35 25.17
N ILE A 66 0.08 3.00 24.05
CA ILE A 66 -0.15 3.64 22.75
C ILE A 66 -1.61 3.46 22.30
N SER A 67 -2.18 2.27 22.49
CA SER A 67 -3.59 1.98 22.22
C SER A 67 -4.50 2.89 23.04
N ALA A 68 -4.28 3.01 24.35
CA ALA A 68 -5.08 3.85 25.23
C ALA A 68 -5.06 5.32 24.79
N LEU A 69 -3.89 5.84 24.39
CA LEU A 69 -3.73 7.21 23.91
C LEU A 69 -4.40 7.48 22.56
N ILE A 70 -4.59 6.46 21.71
CA ILE A 70 -5.10 6.64 20.34
C ILE A 70 -6.61 6.31 20.23
N ARG A 71 -7.15 5.50 21.15
CA ARG A 71 -8.50 4.93 21.03
C ARG A 71 -9.59 6.00 20.89
N HIS A 72 -9.46 7.15 21.52
CA HIS A 72 -10.45 8.23 21.47
C HIS A 72 -10.50 8.96 20.12
N VAL A 73 -9.46 8.86 19.30
CA VAL A 73 -9.36 9.60 18.02
C VAL A 73 -10.53 9.28 17.08
N LYS A 74 -11.09 8.07 17.17
CA LYS A 74 -12.29 7.66 16.43
C LYS A 74 -13.46 8.63 16.61
N TYR A 75 -13.66 9.17 17.81
CA TYR A 75 -14.79 10.03 18.13
C TYR A 75 -14.70 11.37 17.41
N PHE A 76 -13.49 11.97 17.32
CA PHE A 76 -13.26 13.21 16.57
C PHE A 76 -13.51 13.06 15.06
N LEU A 77 -13.37 11.84 14.54
CA LEU A 77 -13.64 11.54 13.12
C LEU A 77 -15.12 11.18 12.88
N GLY A 78 -15.92 11.04 13.93
CA GLY A 78 -17.30 10.59 13.87
C GLY A 78 -17.43 9.09 13.60
N LEU A 79 -16.44 8.30 14.02
CA LEU A 79 -16.40 6.85 13.80
C LEU A 79 -16.84 6.10 15.05
N ARG A 80 -17.70 5.10 14.84
CA ARG A 80 -18.13 4.13 15.85
C ARG A 80 -17.64 2.74 15.47
N PHE A 81 -17.21 1.94 16.43
CA PHE A 81 -16.84 0.55 16.20
C PHE A 81 -17.87 -0.36 16.85
N GLU A 82 -18.34 -1.36 16.11
CA GLU A 82 -19.18 -2.43 16.61
C GLU A 82 -18.37 -3.73 16.48
N VAL A 83 -18.03 -4.34 17.60
CA VAL A 83 -17.16 -5.52 17.66
C VAL A 83 -18.02 -6.74 17.98
N SER A 84 -17.77 -7.84 17.27
CA SER A 84 -18.38 -9.16 17.52
C SER A 84 -17.29 -10.23 17.52
N GLY A 85 -17.47 -11.28 18.33
CA GLY A 85 -16.50 -12.37 18.46
C GLY A 85 -15.29 -12.05 19.35
N SER A 86 -15.39 -11.06 20.24
CA SER A 86 -14.27 -10.64 21.11
C SER A 86 -13.73 -11.76 21.99
N GLU A 87 -14.57 -12.73 22.35
CA GLU A 87 -14.22 -13.93 23.11
C GLU A 87 -13.11 -14.75 22.45
N HIS A 88 -12.98 -14.73 21.11
CA HIS A 88 -11.92 -15.45 20.41
C HIS A 88 -10.53 -14.86 20.68
N LEU A 89 -10.44 -13.57 21.01
CA LEU A 89 -9.16 -12.92 21.37
C LEU A 89 -8.63 -13.38 22.75
N LEU A 90 -9.48 -14.00 23.58
CA LEU A 90 -9.09 -14.60 24.86
C LEU A 90 -8.37 -15.94 24.70
N THR A 91 -8.02 -16.33 23.48
CA THR A 91 -7.20 -17.53 23.22
C THR A 91 -5.88 -17.45 24.00
N GLU A 92 -5.57 -18.50 24.76
CA GLU A 92 -4.34 -18.60 25.53
C GLU A 92 -3.11 -18.72 24.65
N GLY A 93 -2.00 -18.16 25.13
CA GLY A 93 -0.70 -18.22 24.47
C GLY A 93 -0.56 -17.32 23.22
N PRO A 94 0.54 -17.49 22.48
CA PRO A 94 0.81 -16.75 21.25
C PRO A 94 -0.09 -17.21 20.11
N TYR A 95 -0.48 -16.27 19.26
CA TYR A 95 -1.23 -16.54 18.04
C TYR A 95 -1.02 -15.45 17.00
N VAL A 96 -1.36 -15.78 15.75
CA VAL A 96 -1.28 -14.85 14.62
C VAL A 96 -2.66 -14.31 14.31
N ILE A 97 -2.81 -12.99 14.33
CA ILE A 97 -4.03 -12.32 13.89
C ILE A 97 -3.87 -11.98 12.41
N ILE A 98 -4.86 -12.31 11.59
CA ILE A 98 -4.92 -11.85 10.20
C ILE A 98 -6.14 -10.95 9.98
N SER A 99 -5.98 -9.87 9.23
CA SER A 99 -7.10 -8.98 8.89
C SER A 99 -6.99 -8.37 7.50
N ASN A 100 -8.14 -8.02 6.92
CA ASN A 100 -8.18 -7.27 5.67
C ASN A 100 -7.67 -5.84 5.88
N HIS A 101 -7.04 -5.26 4.86
CA HIS A 101 -6.42 -3.94 4.93
C HIS A 101 -7.08 -2.98 3.95
N GLN A 102 -7.79 -1.96 4.43
CA GLN A 102 -8.54 -1.03 3.59
C GLN A 102 -7.98 0.38 3.61
N SER A 103 -7.50 0.87 4.77
CA SER A 103 -7.13 2.28 4.93
C SER A 103 -6.09 2.47 6.04
N SER A 104 -5.59 3.70 6.18
CA SER A 104 -4.91 4.09 7.41
C SER A 104 -5.84 4.13 8.62
N LEU A 105 -7.16 4.15 8.41
CA LEU A 105 -8.16 4.07 9.49
C LEU A 105 -8.18 2.70 10.19
N ASP A 106 -7.65 1.65 9.56
CA ASP A 106 -7.55 0.32 10.17
C ASP A 106 -6.74 0.34 11.47
N VAL A 107 -5.82 1.31 11.61
CA VAL A 107 -5.06 1.52 12.85
C VAL A 107 -5.99 1.81 14.02
N LEU A 108 -7.08 2.56 13.82
CA LEU A 108 -8.02 2.88 14.90
C LEU A 108 -8.76 1.63 15.37
N GLY A 109 -9.19 0.75 14.45
CA GLY A 109 -9.80 -0.51 14.84
C GLY A 109 -8.80 -1.51 15.41
N LEU A 110 -7.56 -1.53 14.92
CA LEU A 110 -6.48 -2.29 15.55
C LEU A 110 -6.28 -1.84 17.01
N MET A 111 -6.24 -0.53 17.29
CA MET A 111 -6.11 -0.02 18.66
C MET A 111 -7.37 -0.26 19.52
N GLU A 112 -8.54 -0.41 18.90
CA GLU A 112 -9.80 -0.70 19.60
C GLU A 112 -9.81 -2.09 20.21
N ILE A 113 -9.37 -3.09 19.45
CA ILE A 113 -9.46 -4.51 19.81
C ILE A 113 -8.09 -5.16 19.99
N LEU A 114 -7.05 -4.36 20.25
CA LEU A 114 -5.68 -4.86 20.38
C LEU A 114 -5.58 -5.80 21.58
N PRO A 115 -5.25 -7.09 21.39
CA PRO A 115 -5.05 -7.99 22.52
C PRO A 115 -3.80 -7.60 23.31
N GLU A 116 -3.73 -8.11 24.52
CA GLU A 116 -2.56 -7.94 25.37
C GLU A 116 -1.31 -8.51 24.71
N ARG A 117 -0.18 -7.82 24.86
CA ARG A 117 1.11 -8.20 24.26
C ARG A 117 1.02 -8.50 22.76
N CYS A 118 0.26 -7.70 22.02
CA CYS A 118 0.11 -7.82 20.57
C CYS A 118 0.88 -6.72 19.83
N THR A 119 1.60 -7.08 18.77
CA THR A 119 2.31 -6.13 17.90
C THR A 119 2.06 -6.40 16.41
N PRO A 120 1.82 -5.35 15.59
CA PRO A 120 1.64 -5.51 14.16
C PRO A 120 2.94 -5.65 13.37
N ILE A 121 2.82 -6.25 12.18
CA ILE A 121 3.88 -6.27 11.17
C ILE A 121 3.68 -5.16 10.15
N ALA A 122 4.60 -4.19 10.15
CA ALA A 122 4.56 -3.01 9.30
C ALA A 122 5.62 -3.04 8.18
N LYS A 123 5.44 -2.16 7.19
CA LYS A 123 6.41 -1.93 6.11
C LYS A 123 7.61 -1.15 6.67
N LYS A 124 8.85 -1.55 6.30
CA LYS A 124 10.10 -0.92 6.80
C LYS A 124 10.10 0.60 6.71
N GLU A 125 9.60 1.16 5.63
CA GLU A 125 9.55 2.60 5.42
C GLU A 125 8.69 3.36 6.44
N LEU A 126 7.81 2.67 7.19
CA LEU A 126 6.99 3.29 8.24
C LEU A 126 7.84 3.76 9.44
N VAL A 127 9.02 3.18 9.66
CA VAL A 127 9.92 3.60 10.75
C VAL A 127 10.38 5.05 10.58
N TYR A 128 10.42 5.56 9.35
CA TYR A 128 10.87 6.92 9.03
C TYR A 128 9.74 7.96 9.06
N VAL A 129 8.53 7.58 9.48
CA VAL A 129 7.36 8.48 9.54
C VAL A 129 7.36 9.22 10.87
N GLY A 130 8.34 10.10 11.07
CA GLY A 130 8.50 10.98 12.24
C GLY A 130 8.18 10.31 13.59
N THR A 131 7.37 10.97 14.42
CA THR A 131 7.01 10.50 15.78
C THR A 131 6.21 9.20 15.76
N MET A 132 5.37 8.97 14.74
CA MET A 132 4.65 7.72 14.55
C MET A 132 5.60 6.53 14.34
N GLY A 133 6.64 6.70 13.51
CA GLY A 133 7.62 5.67 13.24
C GLY A 133 8.40 5.26 14.49
N ILE A 134 8.81 6.25 15.30
CA ILE A 134 9.49 6.04 16.58
C ILE A 134 8.55 5.35 17.58
N SER A 135 7.30 5.80 17.70
CA SER A 135 6.32 5.18 18.61
C SER A 135 6.02 3.74 18.24
N CYS A 136 5.87 3.44 16.94
CA CYS A 136 5.77 2.07 16.45
C CYS A 136 7.01 1.25 16.85
N TRP A 137 8.21 1.80 16.68
CA TRP A 137 9.45 1.11 17.05
C TRP A 137 9.53 0.84 18.55
N LEU A 138 9.15 1.80 19.39
CA LEU A 138 9.09 1.65 20.85
C LEU A 138 8.01 0.67 21.30
N GLY A 139 6.89 0.58 20.57
CA GLY A 139 5.83 -0.42 20.76
C GLY A 139 6.19 -1.83 20.26
N GLY A 140 7.44 -2.08 19.85
CA GLY A 140 7.85 -3.40 19.39
C GLY A 140 7.27 -3.80 18.03
N VAL A 141 6.82 -2.85 17.19
CA VAL A 141 6.36 -3.13 15.82
C VAL A 141 7.48 -3.80 15.02
N VAL A 142 7.12 -4.87 14.30
CA VAL A 142 8.05 -5.61 13.45
C VAL A 142 8.04 -5.00 12.06
N PHE A 143 9.20 -4.57 11.57
CA PHE A 143 9.34 -3.87 10.29
C PHE A 143 9.91 -4.77 9.21
N ILE A 144 9.15 -5.05 8.16
CA ILE A 144 9.57 -5.92 7.05
C ILE A 144 9.83 -5.15 5.76
N ASN A 145 10.91 -5.53 5.06
CA ASN A 145 11.16 -5.07 3.70
C ASN A 145 10.46 -5.99 2.69
N ARG A 146 9.23 -5.63 2.32
CA ARG A 146 8.40 -6.42 1.38
C ARG A 146 8.97 -6.51 -0.04
N LYS A 147 10.04 -5.76 -0.37
CA LYS A 147 10.69 -5.80 -1.69
C LYS A 147 11.83 -6.84 -1.76
N LYS A 148 12.37 -7.26 -0.62
CA LYS A 148 13.49 -8.20 -0.54
C LYS A 148 13.04 -9.46 0.20
N THR A 149 12.73 -10.50 -0.57
CA THR A 149 12.10 -11.72 -0.05
C THR A 149 12.95 -12.41 1.01
N SER A 150 14.28 -12.49 0.81
CA SER A 150 15.21 -13.07 1.79
C SER A 150 15.11 -12.39 3.16
N ASP A 151 15.12 -11.07 3.18
CA ASP A 151 15.04 -10.27 4.41
C ASP A 151 13.66 -10.41 5.06
N ALA A 152 12.59 -10.49 4.26
CA ALA A 152 11.26 -10.72 4.78
C ALA A 152 11.16 -12.10 5.44
N VAL A 153 11.75 -13.14 4.86
CA VAL A 153 11.75 -14.49 5.44
C VAL A 153 12.54 -14.53 6.75
N SER A 154 13.75 -13.95 6.79
CA SER A 154 14.57 -13.94 8.00
C SER A 154 13.90 -13.19 9.15
N VAL A 155 13.31 -12.01 8.88
CA VAL A 155 12.60 -11.22 9.89
C VAL A 155 11.35 -11.96 10.39
N MET A 156 10.64 -12.69 9.52
CA MET A 156 9.48 -13.48 9.95
C MET A 156 9.89 -14.67 10.80
N ALA A 157 11.03 -15.32 10.53
CA ALA A 157 11.56 -16.39 11.37
C ALA A 157 11.97 -15.88 12.76
N GLU A 158 12.65 -14.73 12.82
CA GLU A 158 13.00 -14.06 14.09
C GLU A 158 11.74 -13.63 14.87
N ALA A 159 10.74 -13.10 14.17
CA ALA A 159 9.46 -12.75 14.77
C ALA A 159 8.74 -13.99 15.32
N ALA A 160 8.78 -15.13 14.62
CA ALA A 160 8.20 -16.39 15.08
C ALA A 160 8.87 -16.88 16.38
N LYS A 161 10.20 -16.83 16.45
CA LYS A 161 10.95 -17.18 17.65
C LYS A 161 10.59 -16.25 18.82
N THR A 162 10.67 -14.95 18.59
CA THR A 162 10.35 -13.92 19.59
C THR A 162 8.90 -14.05 20.09
N MET A 163 7.98 -14.40 19.20
CA MET A 163 6.57 -14.64 19.51
C MET A 163 6.39 -15.77 20.52
N LEU A 164 7.10 -16.89 20.34
CA LEU A 164 7.07 -18.03 21.24
C LEU A 164 7.77 -17.72 22.58
N ASP A 165 9.02 -17.24 22.52
CA ASP A 165 9.86 -17.00 23.69
C ASP A 165 9.21 -15.98 24.64
N ASN A 166 8.60 -14.94 24.08
CA ASN A 166 8.02 -13.84 24.85
C ASN A 166 6.49 -13.90 24.92
N GLN A 167 5.82 -14.95 24.44
CA GLN A 167 4.35 -15.04 24.46
C GLN A 167 3.65 -13.82 23.82
N ILE A 168 4.18 -13.35 22.69
CA ILE A 168 3.66 -12.20 21.95
C ILE A 168 2.60 -12.68 20.94
N ARG A 169 1.66 -11.82 20.60
CA ARG A 169 0.69 -12.04 19.50
C ARG A 169 1.05 -11.17 18.31
N LEU A 170 1.02 -11.71 17.11
CA LEU A 170 1.42 -10.98 15.90
C LEU A 170 0.23 -10.62 15.03
N TRP A 171 0.06 -9.33 14.73
CA TRP A 171 -0.99 -8.86 13.83
C TRP A 171 -0.46 -8.65 12.41
N VAL A 172 -1.06 -9.31 11.43
CA VAL A 172 -0.63 -9.29 10.04
C VAL A 172 -1.78 -8.93 9.11
N PHE A 173 -1.49 -8.10 8.11
CA PHE A 173 -2.39 -7.82 6.99
C PHE A 173 -1.94 -8.64 5.78
N PRO A 174 -2.48 -9.86 5.55
CA PRO A 174 -1.95 -10.78 4.55
C PRO A 174 -2.09 -10.30 3.10
N GLU A 175 -3.00 -9.36 2.80
CA GLU A 175 -3.10 -8.70 1.48
C GLU A 175 -1.82 -7.92 1.11
N GLY A 176 -1.09 -7.44 2.13
CA GLY A 176 0.18 -6.72 1.96
C GLY A 176 0.06 -5.33 1.32
N THR A 177 -1.15 -4.86 1.02
CA THR A 177 -1.48 -3.50 0.57
C THR A 177 -2.91 -3.16 0.97
N ARG A 178 -3.26 -1.87 0.95
CA ARG A 178 -4.61 -1.39 1.23
C ARG A 178 -5.54 -1.60 0.03
N ASN A 179 -6.79 -1.93 0.30
CA ASN A 179 -7.85 -2.19 -0.65
C ASN A 179 -9.14 -1.44 -0.26
N GLN A 180 -9.50 -0.38 -0.99
CA GLN A 180 -10.61 0.52 -0.62
C GLN A 180 -11.98 0.14 -1.18
N GLY A 181 -12.10 -0.98 -1.89
CA GLY A 181 -13.38 -1.40 -2.43
C GLY A 181 -13.30 -2.72 -3.18
N GLY A 182 -14.44 -3.39 -3.30
CA GLY A 182 -14.56 -4.72 -3.88
C GLY A 182 -14.24 -5.83 -2.87
N ASP A 183 -13.81 -6.95 -3.43
CA ASP A 183 -13.48 -8.19 -2.73
C ASP A 183 -12.06 -8.16 -2.11
N LEU A 184 -11.75 -9.12 -1.24
CA LEU A 184 -10.42 -9.28 -0.65
C LEU A 184 -9.33 -9.46 -1.72
N LEU A 185 -8.16 -8.86 -1.52
CA LEU A 185 -7.01 -9.15 -2.38
C LEU A 185 -6.40 -10.52 -2.05
N PRO A 186 -5.71 -11.17 -3.02
CA PRO A 186 -4.99 -12.41 -2.75
C PRO A 186 -4.03 -12.26 -1.57
N PHE A 187 -4.06 -13.23 -0.67
CA PHE A 187 -3.21 -13.26 0.51
C PHE A 187 -1.78 -13.65 0.16
N LYS A 188 -0.84 -13.13 0.94
CA LYS A 188 0.57 -13.53 0.91
C LYS A 188 0.81 -14.63 1.95
N LYS A 189 1.65 -15.60 1.58
CA LYS A 189 1.95 -16.79 2.40
C LYS A 189 2.70 -16.52 3.72
N GLY A 190 3.30 -15.34 3.90
CA GLY A 190 4.21 -15.08 5.03
C GLY A 190 3.59 -15.28 6.41
N ALA A 191 2.35 -14.82 6.63
CA ALA A 191 1.67 -15.01 7.91
C ALA A 191 1.39 -16.49 8.22
N PHE A 192 1.06 -17.26 7.19
CA PHE A 192 0.70 -18.67 7.28
C PHE A 192 1.93 -19.54 7.50
N HIS A 193 3.03 -19.28 6.79
CA HIS A 193 4.32 -19.91 7.11
C HIS A 193 4.75 -19.66 8.55
N LEU A 194 4.56 -18.44 9.06
CA LEU A 194 4.89 -18.11 10.45
C LEU A 194 4.03 -18.91 11.44
N ALA A 195 2.71 -18.97 11.21
CA ALA A 195 1.79 -19.69 12.08
C ALA A 195 2.07 -21.20 12.11
N VAL A 196 2.34 -21.80 10.94
CA VAL A 196 2.71 -23.22 10.81
C VAL A 196 4.08 -23.47 11.43
N ALA A 197 5.10 -22.66 11.15
CA ALA A 197 6.44 -22.87 11.70
C ALA A 197 6.46 -22.77 13.23
N ALA A 198 5.66 -21.86 13.81
CA ALA A 198 5.53 -21.71 15.25
C ALA A 198 4.47 -22.64 15.87
N GLN A 199 3.71 -23.40 15.06
CA GLN A 199 2.59 -24.25 15.50
C GLN A 199 1.56 -23.48 16.37
N VAL A 200 1.31 -22.21 16.04
CA VAL A 200 0.36 -21.34 16.74
C VAL A 200 -0.90 -21.11 15.90
N PRO A 201 -2.07 -20.96 16.53
CA PRO A 201 -3.31 -20.76 15.79
C PRO A 201 -3.37 -19.39 15.08
N ILE A 202 -4.24 -19.31 14.07
CA ILE A 202 -4.56 -18.07 13.37
C ILE A 202 -5.94 -17.57 13.80
N ILE A 203 -6.07 -16.29 14.17
CA ILE A 203 -7.35 -15.63 14.44
C ILE A 203 -7.68 -14.65 13.31
N PRO A 204 -8.68 -14.94 12.48
CA PRO A 204 -9.10 -14.04 11.41
C PRO A 204 -10.01 -12.92 11.92
N ILE A 205 -9.78 -11.69 11.48
CA ILE A 205 -10.58 -10.51 11.83
C ILE A 205 -10.99 -9.78 10.54
N VAL A 206 -12.29 -9.56 10.40
CA VAL A 206 -12.87 -8.92 9.21
C VAL A 206 -13.39 -7.54 9.56
N PHE A 207 -12.86 -6.53 8.89
CA PHE A 207 -13.30 -5.14 8.94
C PHE A 207 -14.31 -4.89 7.83
N SER A 208 -15.52 -4.44 8.18
CA SER A 208 -16.53 -4.05 7.20
C SER A 208 -16.03 -3.00 6.22
N SER A 209 -16.61 -2.95 5.03
CA SER A 209 -16.28 -1.92 4.03
C SER A 209 -16.44 -0.51 4.56
N TYR A 210 -15.48 0.37 4.24
CA TYR A 210 -15.58 1.81 4.57
C TYR A 210 -16.28 2.64 3.50
N SER A 211 -16.71 2.00 2.41
CA SER A 211 -17.22 2.66 1.20
C SER A 211 -18.45 3.54 1.42
N ASN A 212 -19.20 3.31 2.49
CA ASN A 212 -20.37 4.12 2.87
C ASN A 212 -20.01 5.50 3.44
N PHE A 213 -18.88 5.65 4.15
CA PHE A 213 -18.51 6.91 4.80
C PHE A 213 -17.13 7.45 4.39
N TYR A 214 -16.21 6.61 3.93
CA TYR A 214 -14.85 7.01 3.59
C TYR A 214 -14.45 6.54 2.19
N LEU A 215 -14.39 7.50 1.27
CA LEU A 215 -14.03 7.29 -0.12
C LEU A 215 -12.91 8.26 -0.50
N ARG A 216 -11.68 7.74 -0.63
CA ARG A 216 -10.48 8.57 -0.81
C ARG A 216 -10.43 9.26 -2.17
N LYS A 217 -10.87 8.60 -3.25
CA LYS A 217 -10.81 9.17 -4.60
C LYS A 217 -11.84 10.30 -4.76
N GLU A 218 -12.99 10.11 -4.13
CA GLU A 218 -14.15 11.00 -4.13
C GLU A 218 -14.04 12.09 -3.06
N LYS A 219 -13.00 12.02 -2.22
CA LYS A 219 -12.74 12.95 -1.11
C LYS A 219 -13.96 13.05 -0.20
N GLN A 220 -14.51 11.91 0.19
CA GLN A 220 -15.61 11.82 1.15
C GLN A 220 -15.09 11.24 2.46
N PHE A 221 -15.37 11.91 3.57
CA PHE A 221 -15.11 11.41 4.91
C PHE A 221 -16.22 11.82 5.89
N ASN A 222 -17.30 11.05 5.88
CA ASN A 222 -18.44 11.24 6.77
C ASN A 222 -18.27 10.43 8.05
N SER A 223 -19.15 10.70 9.02
CA SER A 223 -19.32 9.84 10.19
C SER A 223 -19.86 8.47 9.76
N GLY A 224 -19.50 7.41 10.48
CA GLY A 224 -19.89 6.06 10.10
C GLY A 224 -19.56 5.03 11.16
N THR A 225 -20.12 3.83 10.97
CA THR A 225 -19.86 2.68 11.82
C THR A 225 -18.97 1.68 11.09
N ILE A 226 -17.91 1.25 11.75
CA ILE A 226 -17.02 0.17 11.33
C ILE A 226 -17.38 -1.06 12.15
N ARG A 227 -17.79 -2.14 11.48
CA ARG A 227 -18.08 -3.43 12.13
C ARG A 227 -16.83 -4.30 12.05
N LEU A 228 -16.40 -4.86 13.17
CA LEU A 228 -15.35 -5.87 13.21
C LEU A 228 -15.96 -7.20 13.63
N LYS A 229 -15.72 -8.21 12.81
CA LYS A 229 -16.08 -9.59 13.11
C LYS A 229 -14.80 -10.38 13.33
N ILE A 230 -14.57 -10.78 14.58
CA ILE A 230 -13.48 -11.67 14.96
C ILE A 230 -14.04 -13.08 14.78
N LEU A 231 -13.31 -13.93 14.06
CA LEU A 231 -13.74 -15.27 13.70
C LEU A 231 -13.04 -16.31 14.58
N PRO A 232 -13.61 -17.53 14.69
CA PRO A 232 -12.98 -18.61 15.44
C PRO A 232 -11.56 -18.89 14.95
N LYS A 233 -10.70 -19.29 15.89
CA LYS A 233 -9.31 -19.63 15.58
C LYS A 233 -9.23 -20.81 14.60
N ILE A 234 -8.20 -20.79 13.76
CA ILE A 234 -7.82 -21.88 12.88
C ILE A 234 -6.55 -22.50 13.46
N ASP A 235 -6.66 -23.73 13.95
CA ASP A 235 -5.52 -24.45 14.51
C ASP A 235 -4.52 -24.86 13.43
N THR A 236 -3.24 -24.79 13.78
CA THR A 236 -2.11 -25.13 12.89
C THR A 236 -1.27 -26.30 13.41
N LYS A 237 -1.62 -26.85 14.58
CA LYS A 237 -0.93 -27.98 15.17
C LYS A 237 -0.94 -29.18 14.21
N GLY A 238 0.22 -29.75 13.97
CA GLY A 238 0.42 -30.88 13.05
C GLY A 238 0.47 -30.49 11.57
N LEU A 239 0.24 -29.23 11.21
CA LEU A 239 0.40 -28.78 9.83
C LEU A 239 1.87 -28.61 9.47
N THR A 240 2.18 -28.85 8.21
CA THR A 240 3.51 -28.76 7.61
C THR A 240 3.59 -27.61 6.60
N SER A 241 4.78 -27.37 6.03
CA SER A 241 4.95 -26.33 5.01
C SER A 241 4.09 -26.56 3.75
N ASP A 242 3.71 -27.81 3.48
CA ASP A 242 2.91 -28.17 2.30
C ASP A 242 1.44 -27.73 2.48
N ASP A 243 0.95 -27.73 3.72
CA ASP A 243 -0.41 -27.32 4.08
C ASP A 243 -0.64 -25.80 4.03
N VAL A 244 0.44 -25.01 3.94
CA VAL A 244 0.38 -23.54 4.02
C VAL A 244 -0.53 -22.93 2.96
N SER A 245 -0.54 -23.49 1.74
CA SER A 245 -1.39 -22.98 0.66
C SER A 245 -2.87 -23.23 0.97
N ALA A 246 -3.21 -24.44 1.42
CA ALA A 246 -4.57 -24.81 1.79
C ALA A 246 -5.07 -23.99 3.01
N LEU A 247 -4.21 -23.78 4.00
CA LEU A 247 -4.50 -22.94 5.17
C LEU A 247 -4.78 -21.49 4.78
N MET A 248 -3.99 -20.94 3.86
CA MET A 248 -4.18 -19.59 3.32
C MET A 248 -5.53 -19.47 2.60
N ASP A 249 -5.87 -20.42 1.73
CA ASP A 249 -7.11 -20.41 0.96
C ASP A 249 -8.33 -20.61 1.86
N LYS A 250 -8.25 -21.52 2.84
CA LYS A 250 -9.27 -21.68 3.89
C LYS A 250 -9.51 -20.37 4.63
N SER A 251 -8.44 -19.71 5.05
CA SER A 251 -8.51 -18.43 5.77
C SER A 251 -9.11 -17.31 4.90
N PHE A 252 -8.72 -17.26 3.63
CA PHE A 252 -9.25 -16.30 2.65
C PHE A 252 -10.76 -16.48 2.48
N ASN A 253 -11.22 -17.71 2.23
CA ASN A 253 -12.64 -18.00 2.03
C ASN A 253 -13.47 -17.71 3.28
N LEU A 254 -12.95 -18.06 4.46
CA LEU A 254 -13.60 -17.82 5.74
C LEU A 254 -13.74 -16.32 6.05
N MET A 255 -12.76 -15.48 5.66
CA MET A 255 -12.85 -14.02 5.80
C MET A 255 -13.72 -13.36 4.71
N ARG A 256 -13.73 -13.92 3.50
CA ARG A 256 -14.43 -13.37 2.34
C ARG A 256 -15.96 -13.36 2.51
N SER A 257 -16.52 -14.42 3.10
CA SER A 257 -17.97 -14.52 3.29
C SER A 257 -18.53 -13.38 4.18
N PRO A 258 -18.03 -13.17 5.42
CA PRO A 258 -18.46 -12.02 6.22
C PRO A 258 -18.16 -10.67 5.58
N GLN A 259 -17.05 -10.55 4.85
CA GLN A 259 -16.72 -9.31 4.16
C GLN A 259 -17.78 -8.96 3.11
N ASN A 260 -18.20 -9.95 2.31
CA ASN A 260 -19.22 -9.80 1.29
C ASN A 260 -20.61 -9.52 1.90
N GLU A 261 -20.94 -10.15 3.03
CA GLU A 261 -22.15 -9.85 3.79
C GLU A 261 -22.18 -8.39 4.24
N HIS A 262 -21.07 -7.89 4.81
CA HIS A 262 -20.94 -6.48 5.20
C HIS A 262 -21.05 -5.52 4.00
N ILE A 263 -20.46 -5.89 2.86
CA ILE A 263 -20.59 -5.12 1.62
C ILE A 263 -22.05 -5.10 1.14
N ALA A 264 -22.73 -6.24 1.16
CA ALA A 264 -24.14 -6.35 0.76
C ALA A 264 -25.07 -5.55 1.69
N LEU A 265 -24.85 -5.61 3.01
CA LEU A 265 -25.57 -4.79 3.98
C LEU A 265 -25.35 -3.29 3.76
N ALA A 266 -24.10 -2.88 3.49
CA ALA A 266 -23.78 -1.50 3.15
C ALA A 266 -24.47 -1.06 1.84
N ARG A 267 -24.52 -1.94 0.83
CA ARG A 267 -25.27 -1.72 -0.42
C ARG A 267 -26.76 -1.55 -0.15
N LYS A 268 -27.40 -2.47 0.58
CA LYS A 268 -28.84 -2.40 0.89
C LYS A 268 -29.21 -1.11 1.63
N ARG A 269 -28.35 -0.65 2.55
CA ARG A 269 -28.59 0.58 3.33
C ARG A 269 -28.37 1.87 2.54
N HIS A 270 -27.54 1.85 1.49
CA HIS A 270 -27.09 3.06 0.78
C HIS A 270 -27.28 2.96 -0.75
N GLY A 271 -28.23 2.11 -1.20
CA GLY A 271 -28.39 1.44 -2.50
C GLY A 271 -28.33 2.21 -3.82
N TYR A 272 -27.79 3.43 -3.85
CA TYR A 272 -27.57 4.21 -5.07
C TYR A 272 -26.15 4.78 -5.21
N ARG A 273 -25.41 5.00 -4.10
CA ARG A 273 -24.06 5.61 -4.13
C ARG A 273 -22.94 4.63 -4.44
N LEU A 274 -23.08 3.36 -4.03
CA LEU A 274 -22.03 2.34 -4.14
C LEU A 274 -21.92 1.76 -5.56
N ASP A 275 -23.05 1.59 -6.25
CA ASP A 275 -23.08 0.98 -7.59
C ASP A 275 -22.43 1.87 -8.65
N ASN A 276 -22.63 3.19 -8.56
CA ASN A 276 -21.94 4.16 -9.44
C ASN A 276 -20.44 4.24 -9.13
N HIS A 277 -20.05 4.06 -7.87
CA HIS A 277 -18.65 4.07 -7.45
C HIS A 277 -17.88 2.84 -7.98
N GLU A 278 -18.48 1.66 -7.88
CA GLU A 278 -17.89 0.43 -8.39
C GLU A 278 -17.83 0.41 -9.92
N LYS A 279 -18.87 0.92 -10.61
CA LYS A 279 -18.81 1.17 -12.07
C LYS A 279 -17.64 2.10 -12.42
N ASN A 280 -17.43 3.18 -11.67
CA ASN A 280 -16.31 4.10 -11.89
C ASN A 280 -14.94 3.51 -11.55
N LEU A 281 -14.82 2.67 -10.51
CA LEU A 281 -13.61 1.93 -10.15
C LEU A 281 -13.26 0.88 -11.20
N ASN A 282 -14.25 0.10 -11.63
CA ASN A 282 -14.08 -0.93 -12.66
C ASN A 282 -13.75 -0.27 -14.01
N ASN A 283 -14.44 0.80 -14.39
CA ASN A 283 -14.05 1.57 -15.58
C ASN A 283 -12.64 2.15 -15.45
N SER A 284 -12.24 2.75 -14.33
CA SER A 284 -10.87 3.29 -14.18
C SER A 284 -9.78 2.21 -14.13
N ASN A 285 -10.10 1.00 -13.68
CA ASN A 285 -9.20 -0.16 -13.75
C ASN A 285 -9.14 -0.78 -15.16
N VAL A 286 -10.24 -0.75 -15.92
CA VAL A 286 -10.33 -1.22 -17.32
C VAL A 286 -9.68 -0.22 -18.28
N ILE A 287 -9.82 1.09 -18.03
CA ILE A 287 -9.30 2.21 -18.85
C ILE A 287 -7.78 2.39 -18.68
N ASN A 288 -7.13 1.68 -17.75
CA ASN A 288 -5.69 1.79 -17.54
C ASN A 288 -4.93 0.49 -17.96
N PRO A 289 -4.80 0.21 -19.28
CA PRO A 289 -4.08 -0.95 -19.82
C PRO A 289 -2.67 -1.11 -19.23
N SER A 290 -2.04 0.00 -18.87
CA SER A 290 -0.71 0.02 -18.27
C SER A 290 -0.63 -0.69 -16.91
N LEU A 291 -1.69 -0.68 -16.09
CA LEU A 291 -1.76 -1.38 -14.80
C LEU A 291 -1.98 -2.89 -14.97
N LYS A 292 -2.80 -3.29 -15.93
CA LYS A 292 -3.02 -4.71 -16.28
C LYS A 292 -1.74 -5.32 -16.84
N MET A 293 -1.06 -4.61 -17.74
CA MET A 293 0.28 -5.00 -18.23
C MET A 293 1.34 -5.01 -17.11
N HIS A 294 1.33 -4.05 -16.17
CA HIS A 294 2.28 -4.07 -15.04
C HIS A 294 2.05 -5.23 -14.07
N LYS A 295 0.78 -5.66 -13.86
CA LYS A 295 0.44 -6.84 -13.06
C LYS A 295 0.91 -8.12 -13.76
N GLN A 296 0.62 -8.27 -15.06
CA GLN A 296 1.05 -9.42 -15.88
C GLN A 296 2.58 -9.51 -16.00
N ARG A 297 3.29 -8.37 -16.03
CA ARG A 297 4.76 -8.33 -16.11
C ARG A 297 5.46 -8.71 -14.79
N LYS A 298 4.75 -8.64 -13.65
CA LYS A 298 5.29 -9.02 -12.33
C LYS A 298 5.03 -10.48 -11.97
N THR A 299 4.05 -11.11 -12.59
CA THR A 299 3.94 -12.56 -12.65
C THR A 299 5.02 -13.07 -13.60
N LYS A 300 6.14 -13.57 -13.07
CA LYS A 300 6.98 -14.49 -13.84
C LYS A 300 6.13 -15.73 -14.11
N GLN A 301 5.50 -15.82 -15.27
CA GLN A 301 5.14 -17.14 -15.79
C GLN A 301 6.48 -17.85 -16.04
N LYS A 302 6.72 -18.92 -15.29
CA LYS A 302 7.75 -19.87 -15.62
C LYS A 302 7.33 -20.46 -16.96
N ASN A 303 8.13 -20.24 -18.00
CA ASN A 303 7.91 -20.92 -19.26
C ASN A 303 8.34 -22.37 -19.01
N ASP A 304 7.36 -23.26 -18.81
CA ASP A 304 7.59 -24.69 -18.57
C ASP A 304 7.77 -25.47 -19.89
N ASP A 305 8.11 -24.77 -20.99
CA ASP A 305 8.70 -25.42 -22.15
C ASP A 305 10.04 -26.01 -21.70
N LYS A 306 10.02 -27.32 -21.44
CA LYS A 306 11.22 -28.12 -21.23
C LYS A 306 12.18 -27.79 -22.36
N THR A 307 13.37 -27.28 -22.02
CA THR A 307 14.50 -27.29 -22.96
C THR A 307 14.61 -28.71 -23.52
N PRO A 308 14.57 -28.91 -24.85
CA PRO A 308 14.68 -30.24 -25.43
C PRO A 308 15.88 -30.98 -24.85
N GLU A 309 15.70 -32.24 -24.44
CA GLU A 309 16.82 -33.06 -23.97
C GLU A 309 17.90 -33.11 -25.06
N GLY A 310 19.12 -32.71 -24.71
CA GLY A 310 20.24 -32.55 -25.65
C GLY A 310 20.58 -31.11 -26.03
N ALA A 311 19.88 -30.10 -25.48
CA ALA A 311 20.25 -28.69 -25.69
C ALA A 311 21.59 -28.35 -25.00
N VAL A 312 22.68 -28.40 -25.76
CA VAL A 312 24.01 -28.07 -25.28
C VAL A 312 24.19 -26.54 -25.26
N PRO A 313 24.68 -25.93 -24.16
CA PRO A 313 24.99 -24.51 -24.10
C PRO A 313 25.92 -24.07 -25.24
N ALA A 314 25.73 -22.85 -25.77
CA ALA A 314 26.44 -22.39 -26.98
C ALA A 314 27.98 -22.45 -26.91
N TYR A 315 28.58 -22.46 -25.72
CA TYR A 315 30.03 -22.57 -25.52
C TYR A 315 30.57 -24.01 -25.63
N LEU A 316 29.68 -25.01 -25.63
CA LEU A 316 29.96 -26.44 -25.81
C LEU A 316 29.57 -26.94 -27.21
N LEU A 317 29.05 -26.07 -28.08
CA LEU A 317 28.83 -26.37 -29.49
C LEU A 317 30.16 -26.37 -30.24
N ASP A 318 30.27 -27.26 -31.22
CA ASP A 318 31.33 -27.24 -32.22
C ASP A 318 31.34 -25.93 -33.03
N ARG A 319 32.46 -25.68 -33.71
CA ARG A 319 32.71 -24.40 -34.41
C ARG A 319 31.66 -24.12 -35.50
N GLU A 320 31.10 -25.17 -36.11
CA GLU A 320 30.00 -25.04 -37.07
C GLU A 320 28.66 -24.71 -36.40
N GLY A 321 28.33 -25.35 -35.27
CA GLY A 321 27.12 -25.05 -34.49
C GLY A 321 27.09 -23.63 -33.95
N GLN A 322 28.23 -23.11 -33.49
CA GLN A 322 28.36 -21.71 -33.08
C GLN A 322 28.16 -20.73 -34.24
N SER A 323 28.67 -21.06 -35.43
CA SER A 323 28.50 -20.28 -36.65
C SER A 323 27.02 -20.17 -37.04
N ARG A 324 26.31 -21.30 -37.11
CA ARG A 324 24.88 -21.35 -37.46
C ARG A 324 24.01 -20.57 -36.46
N ALA A 325 24.28 -20.70 -35.17
CA ALA A 325 23.56 -19.93 -34.13
C ALA A 325 23.77 -18.42 -34.28
N LYS A 326 24.98 -17.99 -34.64
CA LYS A 326 25.33 -16.58 -34.84
C LYS A 326 24.66 -16.01 -36.09
N VAL A 327 24.61 -16.78 -37.18
CA VAL A 327 23.90 -16.43 -38.42
C VAL A 327 22.40 -16.29 -38.16
N LEU A 328 21.79 -17.23 -37.43
CA LEU A 328 20.36 -17.20 -37.08
C LEU A 328 20.01 -15.95 -36.25
N SER A 329 20.82 -15.63 -35.24
CA SER A 329 20.67 -14.41 -34.43
C SER A 329 20.75 -13.14 -35.28
N ASN A 330 21.66 -13.10 -36.26
CA ASN A 330 21.81 -11.94 -37.15
C ASN A 330 20.64 -11.80 -38.12
N MET A 331 20.14 -12.90 -38.69
CA MET A 331 18.93 -12.88 -39.53
C MET A 331 17.69 -12.40 -38.77
N ILE A 332 17.52 -12.82 -37.51
CA ILE A 332 16.41 -12.34 -36.66
C ILE A 332 16.54 -10.84 -36.39
N LYS A 333 17.76 -10.34 -36.17
CA LYS A 333 18.02 -8.90 -36.00
C LYS A 333 17.74 -8.10 -37.29
N GLN A 334 18.05 -8.66 -38.46
CA GLN A 334 17.76 -8.06 -39.75
C GLN A 334 16.26 -8.00 -40.04
N LYS A 335 15.53 -9.10 -39.90
CA LYS A 335 14.06 -9.10 -40.05
C LYS A 335 13.35 -8.12 -39.10
N ARG A 336 13.90 -7.91 -37.90
CA ARG A 336 13.40 -6.89 -36.96
C ARG A 336 13.72 -5.46 -37.38
N LYS A 337 14.83 -5.22 -38.08
CA LYS A 337 15.16 -3.91 -38.66
C LYS A 337 14.32 -3.61 -39.89
N GLU A 338 14.07 -4.60 -40.75
CA GLU A 338 13.25 -4.46 -41.96
C GLU A 338 11.77 -4.17 -41.65
N LYS A 339 11.23 -4.73 -40.57
CA LYS A 339 9.88 -4.38 -40.08
C LYS A 339 9.77 -2.99 -39.45
N ALA A 340 10.86 -2.21 -39.36
CA ALA A 340 10.81 -0.86 -38.81
C ALA A 340 10.52 0.18 -39.91
N VAL A 341 9.30 0.72 -39.90
CA VAL A 341 8.87 1.81 -40.80
C VAL A 341 9.64 3.11 -40.48
N PRO A 342 10.18 3.85 -41.47
CA PRO A 342 10.82 5.13 -41.23
C PRO A 342 9.79 6.18 -40.78
N LEU A 343 10.09 6.92 -39.70
CA LEU A 343 9.26 8.04 -39.24
C LEU A 343 9.72 9.34 -39.94
N PRO A 344 8.80 10.18 -40.46
CA PRO A 344 9.18 11.48 -41.01
C PRO A 344 9.59 12.44 -39.88
N LYS A 345 10.68 13.18 -40.11
CA LYS A 345 11.12 14.27 -39.22
C LYS A 345 10.19 15.47 -39.38
N VAL A 346 9.29 15.69 -38.43
CA VAL A 346 8.55 16.96 -38.34
C VAL A 346 8.53 17.45 -36.89
N PHE A 347 9.50 18.28 -36.53
CA PHE A 347 9.40 19.15 -35.35
C PHE A 347 9.28 20.59 -35.86
N LYS A 348 8.08 21.18 -35.77
CA LYS A 348 7.88 22.61 -35.95
C LYS A 348 7.64 23.24 -34.58
N VAL A 349 8.49 24.19 -34.21
CA VAL A 349 8.38 24.94 -32.94
C VAL A 349 7.32 26.02 -33.10
N ILE A 350 6.25 25.97 -32.31
CA ILE A 350 5.24 27.04 -32.26
C ILE A 350 5.44 27.81 -30.95
N LYS A 351 5.63 29.13 -31.05
CA LYS A 351 5.69 30.05 -29.90
C LYS A 351 4.27 30.48 -29.53
N SER A 352 3.80 30.18 -28.31
CA SER A 352 2.52 30.70 -27.81
C SER A 352 2.69 32.11 -27.25
N LYS A 353 1.90 33.08 -27.74
CA LYS A 353 1.79 34.43 -27.14
C LYS A 353 0.98 34.36 -25.83
N SER A 354 1.66 34.17 -24.70
CA SER A 354 1.07 34.35 -23.36
C SER A 354 2.17 34.71 -22.35
N LYS A 355 1.85 35.64 -21.42
CA LYS A 355 2.77 36.33 -20.48
C LYS A 355 3.46 35.44 -19.43
N ARG A 356 3.38 34.11 -19.53
CA ARG A 356 4.22 33.18 -18.74
C ARG A 356 5.03 32.29 -19.67
N GLN A 357 6.25 32.72 -19.96
CA GLN A 357 7.25 31.95 -20.70
C GLN A 357 7.72 30.75 -19.85
N LYS A 358 7.08 29.59 -20.00
CA LYS A 358 7.77 28.31 -19.79
C LYS A 358 7.94 27.65 -21.16
N LYS A 359 9.18 27.55 -21.63
CA LYS A 359 9.53 26.72 -22.79
C LYS A 359 9.21 25.27 -22.42
N ALA A 360 8.07 24.77 -22.86
CA ALA A 360 7.70 23.37 -22.75
C ALA A 360 7.52 22.82 -24.16
N TRP A 361 8.29 21.77 -24.48
CA TRP A 361 8.11 20.98 -25.70
C TRP A 361 6.78 20.22 -25.58
N LYS A 362 5.68 20.82 -26.01
CA LYS A 362 4.40 20.11 -26.10
C LYS A 362 4.39 19.27 -27.37
N ARG A 363 4.41 17.95 -27.19
CA ARG A 363 4.19 16.99 -28.29
C ARG A 363 2.72 17.07 -28.69
N ILE A 364 2.44 17.63 -29.86
CA ILE A 364 1.13 17.51 -30.50
C ILE A 364 1.09 16.11 -31.12
N VAL A 365 0.24 15.23 -30.58
CA VAL A 365 -0.02 13.91 -31.18
C VAL A 365 -1.13 14.10 -32.20
N THR A 366 -0.77 14.35 -33.45
CA THR A 366 -1.74 14.63 -34.53
C THR A 366 -2.30 13.39 -35.21
N LYS A 367 -1.80 12.18 -34.91
CA LYS A 367 -2.39 10.92 -35.39
C LYS A 367 -2.27 9.80 -34.36
N VAL A 368 -3.33 9.00 -34.25
CA VAL A 368 -3.37 7.76 -33.48
C VAL A 368 -2.58 6.71 -34.25
N CYS A 369 -1.33 6.46 -33.86
CA CYS A 369 -0.57 5.35 -34.43
C CYS A 369 -0.95 4.06 -33.70
N PHE A 370 -1.69 3.18 -34.38
CA PHE A 370 -1.95 1.82 -33.90
C PHE A 370 -0.63 1.04 -33.95
N VAL A 371 -0.25 0.42 -32.84
CA VAL A 371 0.96 -0.37 -32.71
C VAL A 371 0.52 -1.78 -32.31
N GLY A 372 0.86 -2.79 -33.10
CA GLY A 372 0.48 -4.18 -32.83
C GLY A 372 1.14 -4.75 -31.57
N ASP A 373 0.54 -5.81 -31.02
CA ASP A 373 0.80 -6.39 -29.68
C ASP A 373 2.23 -6.92 -29.41
N GLY A 374 3.16 -6.79 -30.36
CA GLY A 374 4.56 -7.23 -30.24
C GLY A 374 5.61 -6.12 -30.16
N PHE A 375 5.24 -4.84 -30.16
CA PHE A 375 6.21 -3.73 -30.22
C PHE A 375 6.75 -3.34 -28.84
N THR A 376 7.93 -3.84 -28.48
CA THR A 376 8.69 -3.35 -27.32
C THR A 376 9.53 -2.12 -27.68
N ARG A 377 9.22 -0.95 -27.10
CA ARG A 377 10.12 0.21 -27.11
C ARG A 377 11.42 -0.16 -26.39
N LYS A 378 12.58 -0.02 -27.05
CA LYS A 378 13.85 0.03 -26.31
C LYS A 378 13.85 1.28 -25.43
N PRO A 379 14.25 1.22 -24.14
CA PRO A 379 14.50 2.43 -23.38
C PRO A 379 15.57 3.26 -24.12
N PRO A 380 15.43 4.59 -24.22
CA PRO A 380 16.48 5.41 -24.82
C PRO A 380 17.78 5.18 -24.04
N LYS A 381 18.88 4.92 -24.77
CA LYS A 381 20.22 4.99 -24.17
C LYS A 381 20.37 6.43 -23.69
N TYR A 382 20.49 6.63 -22.38
CA TYR A 382 20.94 7.90 -21.84
C TYR A 382 22.42 8.03 -22.22
N GLU A 383 22.72 8.84 -23.23
CA GLU A 383 24.08 9.34 -23.41
C GLU A 383 24.43 10.16 -22.17
N ARG A 384 25.57 9.83 -21.55
CA ARG A 384 26.09 10.54 -20.37
C ARG A 384 26.39 11.99 -20.80
N PHE A 385 25.55 12.93 -20.41
CA PHE A 385 25.90 14.34 -20.45
C PHE A 385 26.93 14.62 -19.36
N ILE A 386 28.19 14.77 -19.76
CA ILE A 386 29.24 15.37 -18.94
C ILE A 386 28.87 16.84 -18.78
N ARG A 387 28.70 17.32 -17.53
CA ARG A 387 28.63 18.75 -17.26
C ARG A 387 30.06 19.29 -17.24
N PRO A 388 30.40 20.37 -17.97
CA PRO A 388 31.62 21.08 -17.69
C PRO A 388 31.45 21.79 -16.34
N MET A 389 32.35 21.52 -15.40
CA MET A 389 32.60 22.42 -14.28
C MET A 389 33.35 23.64 -14.83
N GLY A 390 32.79 24.82 -14.66
CA GLY A 390 33.46 26.09 -14.90
C GLY A 390 33.43 26.90 -13.62
N GLY A 391 34.60 27.04 -12.99
CA GLY A 391 34.84 27.99 -11.91
C GLY A 391 35.17 29.38 -12.45
N ALA A 392 34.95 30.35 -11.56
CA ALA A 392 35.62 31.66 -11.39
C ALA A 392 35.83 32.59 -12.61
N GLY A 393 35.48 33.87 -12.41
CA GLY A 393 36.02 34.99 -13.20
C GLY A 393 35.05 36.16 -13.41
N ASP A 394 34.91 36.99 -12.38
CA ASP A 394 34.96 38.46 -12.38
C ASP A 394 34.33 39.35 -13.49
N LEU A 395 33.75 40.45 -12.97
CA LEU A 395 33.81 41.85 -13.42
C LEU A 395 32.77 42.43 -14.39
N LEU A 396 32.19 43.56 -13.92
CA LEU A 396 31.71 44.77 -14.63
C LEU A 396 30.38 44.63 -15.40
N THR A 397 29.37 45.52 -15.40
CA THR A 397 29.07 46.92 -14.99
C THR A 397 27.51 46.97 -14.86
N GLY A 398 26.77 47.93 -14.30
CA GLY A 398 26.96 49.29 -13.80
C GLY A 398 25.55 49.93 -13.71
N PHE A 399 25.32 50.68 -12.64
CA PHE A 399 24.14 51.47 -12.23
C PHE A 399 22.93 50.74 -11.64
#